data_AF-A0A3C1Z5N2-F1
#
_entry.id   AF-A0A3C1Z5N2-F1
#
_cell.length_a   1.000
_cell.length_b   1.000
_cell.length_c   1.000
_cell.angle_alpha   90.00
_cell.angle_beta   90.00
_cell.angle_gamma   90.00
#
_symmetry.space_group_name_H-M   'P 1'
#
loop_
_entity.id
_entity.type
_entity.pdbx_description
1 polymer ?
#
loop_
_entity_poly.entity_id
_entity_poly.type
_entity_poly.pdbx_seq_one_letter_code
_entity_poly.pdbx_strand_id
1 'polypeptide(L)'
;MSGLGVPSPQPFVPDTWQVEALARLAETDVVVSVPTGSGKTYVAIEATKRAMQDNRTVIYTSPLKALSNTKFTEFSRLFGPGQVGILTGDRREHAQA
;
A
#
# COMPACT_ATOMS: atom_id res chain seq x y z
N MET A 1 23.52 -35.19 4.33
CA MET A 1 22.35 -34.33 4.60
C MET A 1 22.82 -32.88 4.58
N SER A 2 23.06 -32.34 3.39
CA SER A 2 23.45 -30.94 3.19
C SER A 2 22.17 -30.11 3.20
N GLY A 3 21.94 -29.39 4.29
CA GLY A 3 20.74 -28.60 4.53
C GLY A 3 20.56 -27.50 3.47
N LEU A 4 19.30 -27.25 3.13
CA LEU A 4 18.89 -26.11 2.31
C LEU A 4 19.38 -24.83 2.98
N GLY A 5 20.40 -24.18 2.42
CA GLY A 5 20.90 -22.90 2.90
C GLY A 5 19.85 -21.81 2.72
N VAL A 6 19.78 -20.85 3.65
CA VAL A 6 18.93 -19.67 3.49
C VAL A 6 19.53 -18.83 2.34
N PRO A 7 18.77 -18.53 1.27
CA PRO A 7 19.27 -17.68 0.21
C PRO A 7 19.61 -16.28 0.76
N SER A 8 20.68 -15.68 0.23
CA SER A 8 21.03 -14.30 0.56
C SER A 8 19.87 -13.36 0.20
N PRO A 9 19.54 -12.36 1.03
CA PRO A 9 18.50 -11.39 0.71
C PRO A 9 18.77 -10.75 -0.65
N GLN A 10 17.79 -10.80 -1.55
CA GLN A 10 17.86 -10.13 -2.83
C GLN A 10 17.10 -8.81 -2.78
N PRO A 11 17.54 -7.78 -3.56
CA PRO A 11 16.76 -6.57 -3.73
C PRO A 11 15.37 -6.89 -4.27
N PHE A 12 14.36 -6.18 -3.77
CA PHE A 12 13.02 -6.25 -4.33
C PHE A 12 13.03 -5.64 -5.74
N VAL A 13 12.46 -6.38 -6.71
CA VAL A 13 12.25 -5.92 -8.08
C VAL A 13 10.76 -5.99 -8.37
N PRO A 14 10.08 -4.88 -8.70
CA PRO A 14 8.66 -4.90 -9.02
C PRO A 14 8.41 -5.60 -10.36
N ASP A 15 7.27 -6.27 -10.45
CA ASP A 15 6.79 -6.86 -11.69
C ASP A 15 6.49 -5.77 -12.73
N THR A 16 6.60 -6.11 -14.01
CA THR A 16 6.33 -5.19 -15.13
C THR A 16 4.97 -4.50 -15.02
N TRP A 17 3.92 -5.24 -14.62
CA TRP A 17 2.57 -4.69 -14.50
C TRP A 17 2.48 -3.66 -13.36
N GLN A 18 3.28 -3.79 -12.29
CA GLN A 18 3.31 -2.82 -11.19
C GLN A 18 3.93 -1.50 -11.65
N VAL A 19 5.03 -1.59 -12.40
CA VAL A 19 5.70 -0.43 -12.99
C VAL A 19 4.77 0.27 -13.99
N GLU A 20 4.10 -0.49 -14.84
CA GLU A 20 3.13 0.05 -15.80
C GLU A 20 1.96 0.74 -15.10
N ALA A 21 1.35 0.10 -14.10
CA ALA A 21 0.24 0.70 -13.34
C ALA A 21 0.65 2.04 -12.71
N LEU A 22 1.85 2.12 -12.13
CA LEU A 22 2.37 3.36 -11.55
C LEU A 22 2.71 4.43 -12.59
N ALA A 23 3.16 4.04 -13.79
CA ALA A 23 3.39 4.98 -14.88
C ALA A 23 2.06 5.56 -15.39
N ARG A 24 1.06 4.70 -15.63
CA ARG A 24 -0.28 5.11 -16.08
C ARG A 24 -1.01 5.99 -15.07
N LEU A 25 -0.84 5.72 -13.78
CA LEU A 25 -1.46 6.53 -12.72
C LEU A 25 -0.99 7.99 -12.70
N ALA A 26 0.17 8.29 -13.30
CA ALA A 26 0.64 9.67 -13.43
C ALA A 26 -0.11 10.46 -14.51
N GLU A 27 -0.80 9.77 -15.43
CA GLU A 27 -1.50 10.36 -16.58
C GLU A 27 -3.02 10.26 -16.45
N THR A 28 -3.52 9.17 -15.88
CA THR A 28 -4.96 8.84 -15.86
C THR A 28 -5.32 7.88 -14.72
N ASP A 29 -6.62 7.67 -14.49
CA ASP A 29 -7.12 6.67 -13.56
C ASP A 29 -6.80 5.23 -14.02
N VAL A 30 -6.50 4.35 -13.06
CA VAL A 30 -6.07 2.96 -13.32
C VAL A 30 -6.92 1.97 -12.53
N VAL A 31 -7.41 0.94 -13.21
CA VAL A 31 -8.03 -0.24 -12.60
C VAL A 31 -7.10 -1.44 -12.77
N VAL A 32 -6.66 -2.02 -11.66
CA VAL A 32 -5.79 -3.21 -11.64
C VAL A 32 -6.61 -4.44 -11.22
N SER A 33 -6.64 -5.46 -12.07
CA SER A 33 -7.27 -6.75 -11.76
C SER A 33 -6.21 -7.86 -11.79
N VAL A 34 -5.75 -8.27 -10.60
CA VAL A 34 -4.74 -9.34 -10.43
C VAL A 34 -5.07 -10.24 -9.23
N PRO A 35 -4.68 -11.53 -9.26
CA PRO A 35 -4.92 -12.47 -8.16
C PRO A 35 -4.42 -11.98 -6.79
N THR A 36 -5.00 -12.52 -5.73
CA THR A 36 -4.44 -12.35 -4.37
C THR A 36 -3.06 -12.98 -4.30
N GLY A 37 -2.12 -12.32 -3.62
CA GLY A 37 -0.71 -12.73 -3.58
C GLY A 37 0.17 -12.07 -4.64
N SER A 38 -0.39 -11.47 -5.70
CA SER A 38 0.39 -10.82 -6.77
C SER A 38 1.08 -9.51 -6.37
N GLY A 39 0.95 -9.05 -5.12
CA GLY A 39 1.65 -7.83 -4.68
C GLY A 39 0.98 -6.49 -5.04
N LYS A 40 -0.33 -6.46 -5.30
CA LYS A 40 -1.09 -5.20 -5.55
C LYS A 40 -1.02 -4.13 -4.46
N THR A 41 -0.69 -4.51 -3.23
CA THR A 41 -0.38 -3.55 -2.16
C THR A 41 0.82 -2.65 -2.50
N TYR A 42 1.81 -3.14 -3.27
CA TYR A 42 2.97 -2.34 -3.67
C TYR A 42 2.57 -1.10 -4.48
N VAL A 43 1.71 -1.28 -5.49
CA VAL A 43 1.20 -0.16 -6.30
C VAL A 43 0.46 0.86 -5.43
N ALA A 44 -0.40 0.40 -4.50
CA ALA A 44 -1.10 1.29 -3.59
C ALA A 44 -0.14 2.08 -2.68
N ILE A 45 0.92 1.45 -2.16
CA ILE A 45 1.93 2.10 -1.33
C ILE A 45 2.68 3.17 -2.12
N GLU A 46 3.21 2.83 -3.30
CA GLU A 46 3.98 3.77 -4.11
C GLU A 46 3.13 4.93 -4.63
N ALA A 47 1.88 4.66 -5.02
CA ALA A 47 0.91 5.70 -5.35
C ALA A 47 0.66 6.65 -4.17
N THR A 48 0.54 6.09 -2.95
CA THR A 48 0.34 6.89 -1.74
C THR A 48 1.55 7.76 -1.44
N LYS A 49 2.77 7.22 -1.54
CA LYS A 49 4.01 7.99 -1.35
C LYS A 49 4.09 9.19 -2.29
N ARG A 50 3.82 8.97 -3.58
CA ARG A 50 3.84 10.05 -4.59
C ARG A 50 2.80 11.11 -4.27
N ALA A 51 1.57 10.71 -3.96
CA ALA A 51 0.52 11.66 -3.57
C ALA A 51 0.89 12.47 -2.32
N MET A 52 1.48 11.84 -1.30
CA MET A 52 1.94 12.55 -0.10
C MET A 52 3.09 13.54 -0.39
N GLN A 53 4.03 13.17 -1.27
CA GLN A 53 5.10 14.07 -1.72
C GLN A 53 4.54 15.31 -2.43
N ASP A 54 3.40 15.15 -3.12
CA ASP A 54 2.68 16.24 -3.78
C ASP A 54 1.70 16.98 -2.84
N ASN A 55 1.77 16.75 -1.52
CA ASN A 55 0.85 17.29 -0.50
C ASN A 55 -0.64 16.98 -0.77
N ARG A 56 -0.92 15.80 -1.33
CA ARG A 56 -2.29 15.32 -1.58
C ARG A 56 -2.70 14.29 -0.53
N THR A 57 -3.99 14.29 -0.19
CA THR A 57 -4.61 13.29 0.67
C THR A 57 -4.99 12.04 -0.12
N VAL A 58 -4.83 10.87 0.49
CA VAL A 58 -5.20 9.57 -0.11
C VAL A 58 -6.23 8.87 0.76
N ILE A 59 -7.32 8.40 0.13
CA ILE A 59 -8.33 7.56 0.79
C ILE A 59 -8.09 6.11 0.38
N TYR A 60 -7.68 5.28 1.33
CA TYR A 60 -7.62 3.83 1.14
C TYR A 60 -8.89 3.17 1.68
N THR A 61 -9.65 2.51 0.81
CA THR A 61 -10.88 1.82 1.19
C THR A 61 -10.69 0.31 1.20
N SER A 62 -11.24 -0.38 2.20
CA SER A 62 -11.32 -1.84 2.22
C SER A 62 -12.74 -2.29 2.58
N PRO A 63 -13.23 -3.41 2.04
CA PRO A 63 -14.60 -3.87 2.29
C PRO A 63 -14.82 -4.43 3.70
N LEU A 64 -13.76 -4.77 4.43
CA LEU A 64 -13.83 -5.37 5.76
C LEU A 64 -13.11 -4.50 6.79
N LYS A 65 -13.78 -4.25 7.92
CA LYS A 65 -13.22 -3.51 9.07
C LYS A 65 -11.91 -4.11 9.57
N ALA A 66 -11.83 -5.44 9.67
CA ALA A 66 -10.61 -6.12 10.11
C ALA A 66 -9.41 -5.78 9.20
N LEU A 67 -9.63 -5.73 7.89
CA LEU A 67 -8.60 -5.33 6.93
C LEU A 67 -8.24 -3.86 7.05
N SER A 68 -9.22 -2.97 7.32
CA SER A 68 -8.95 -1.56 7.61
C SER A 68 -8.00 -1.40 8.80
N ASN A 69 -8.22 -2.15 9.89
CA ASN A 69 -7.36 -2.11 11.07
C ASN A 69 -5.93 -2.63 10.79
N THR A 70 -5.81 -3.73 10.04
CA THR A 70 -4.50 -4.24 9.60
C THR A 70 -3.77 -3.20 8.76
N LYS A 71 -4.46 -2.60 7.78
CA LYS A 71 -3.86 -1.59 6.89
C LYS A 71 -3.51 -0.30 7.61
N PHE A 72 -4.33 0.15 8.55
CA PHE A 72 -4.01 1.29 9.41
C PHE A 72 -2.70 1.06 10.17
N THR A 73 -2.48 -0.14 10.72
CA THR A 73 -1.25 -0.48 11.45
C THR A 73 -0.05 -0.55 10.52
N GLU A 74 -0.19 -1.20 9.35
CA GLU A 74 0.87 -1.28 8.34
C GLU A 74 1.26 0.10 7.80
N PHE A 75 0.27 0.91 7.40
CA PHE A 75 0.49 2.23 6.85
C PHE A 75 1.03 3.21 7.89
N SER A 76 0.56 3.15 9.15
CA SER A 76 1.14 3.95 10.23
C SER A 76 2.63 3.66 10.43
N ARG A 77 3.06 2.40 10.24
CA ARG A 77 4.49 2.03 10.29
C ARG A 77 5.26 2.52 9.07
N LEU A 78 4.63 2.55 7.89
CA LEU A 78 5.28 2.93 6.63
C LEU A 78 5.36 4.45 6.41
N PHE A 79 4.31 5.19 6.76
CA PHE A 79 4.17 6.62 6.48
C PHE A 79 4.30 7.50 7.73
N GLY A 80 4.29 6.87 8.92
CA GLY A 80 4.36 7.55 10.21
C GLY A 80 2.99 7.63 10.90
N PRO A 81 2.92 7.45 12.23
CA PRO A 81 1.66 7.31 12.96
C PRO A 81 0.79 8.56 12.98
N GLY A 82 1.38 9.75 12.77
CA GLY A 82 0.66 11.02 12.67
C GLY A 82 0.23 11.40 11.25
N GLN A 83 0.50 10.55 10.26
CA GLN A 83 0.20 10.80 8.84
C GLN A 83 -0.86 9.83 8.28
N VAL A 84 -1.44 9.00 9.16
CA VAL A 84 -2.44 8.01 8.78
C VAL A 84 -3.60 8.08 9.77
N GLY A 85 -4.80 8.21 9.23
CA GLY A 85 -6.06 8.11 9.97
C GLY A 85 -6.82 6.83 9.67
N ILE A 86 -7.79 6.52 10.52
CA ILE A 86 -8.78 5.48 10.27
C ILE A 86 -10.16 6.02 10.60
N LEU A 87 -11.10 5.75 9.68
CA LEU A 87 -12.51 6.07 9.85
C LEU A 87 -13.33 4.80 9.58
N THR A 88 -13.91 4.24 10.65
CA THR A 88 -14.92 3.18 10.61
C THR A 88 -16.15 3.66 11.38
N GLY A 89 -17.25 2.90 11.32
CA GLY A 89 -18.49 3.28 12.02
C GLY A 89 -18.34 3.46 13.53
N ASP A 90 -17.35 2.79 14.15
CA ASP A 90 -17.11 2.80 15.59
C ASP A 90 -15.73 3.34 16.00
N ARG A 91 -14.85 3.66 15.04
CA ARG A 91 -13.48 4.09 15.31
C ARG A 91 -13.13 5.28 14.42
N ARG A 92 -12.66 6.36 15.04
CA ARG A 92 -12.19 7.55 14.34
C ARG A 92 -10.92 8.06 14.99
N GLU A 93 -9.79 7.86 14.32
CA GLU A 93 -8.47 8.29 14.79
C GLU A 93 -7.78 9.07 13.68
N HIS A 94 -7.14 10.19 14.05
CA HIS A 94 -6.43 11.09 13.14
C HIS A 94 -7.18 11.40 11.84
N ALA A 95 -8.46 11.77 11.94
CA ALA A 95 -9.35 11.94 10.77
C ALA A 95 -9.00 13.13 9.85
N GLN A 96 -7.97 13.90 10.18
CA GLN A 96 -7.43 15.02 9.39
C GLN A 96 -6.00 14.75 8.91
N ALA A 97 -5.47 13.55 9.18
CA ALA A 97 -4.16 13.14 8.69
C ALA A 97 -4.14 13.01 7.17
#